data_AF-A0A6G2QEW7-F1
#
_entry.id   AF-A0A6G2QEW7-F1
#
_cell.length_a   1.000
_cell.length_b   1.000
_cell.length_c   1.000
_cell.angle_alpha   90.00
_cell.angle_beta   90.00
_cell.angle_gamma   90.00
#
_symmetry.space_group_name_H-M   'P 1'
#
loop_
_entity.id
_entity.type
_entity.pdbx_description
1 polymer ?
#
loop_
_entity_poly.entity_id
_entity_poly.type
_entity_poly.pdbx_seq_one_letter_code
_entity_poly.pdbx_strand_id
1 'polypeptide(L)' 'GFVRAVRRRDWRQAAGAGRWLTLLSGVPDTVGLEAGLDFVELMGGQDPLVALHVQAARRMRAGALV' A
#
# COMPACT_ATOMS: atom_id res chain seq x y z
N GLY A 1 -5.40 8.37 6.11
CA GLY A 1 -4.06 7.78 5.98
C GLY A 1 -3.73 7.54 4.53
N PHE A 2 -4.21 6.42 3.97
CA PHE A 2 -3.93 5.98 2.60
C PHE A 2 -4.53 6.89 1.51
N VAL A 3 -5.86 6.97 1.38
CA VAL A 3 -6.54 7.74 0.32
C VAL A 3 -6.10 9.22 0.30
N ARG A 4 -5.92 9.81 1.49
CA ARG A 4 -5.41 11.18 1.61
C ARG A 4 -3.99 11.33 1.06
N ALA A 5 -3.10 10.37 1.31
CA ALA A 5 -1.74 10.38 0.78
C ALA A 5 -1.73 10.19 -0.74
N VAL A 6 -2.56 9.27 -1.27
CA VAL A 6 -2.75 9.08 -2.72
C VAL A 6 -3.21 10.39 -3.38
N ARG A 7 -4.24 11.05 -2.83
CA ARG A 7 -4.74 12.35 -3.36
C ARG A 7 -3.67 13.46 -3.34
N ARG A 8 -2.75 13.42 -2.38
CA ARG A 8 -1.63 14.36 -2.27
C ARG A 8 -0.40 13.96 -3.10
N ARG A 9 -0.44 12.81 -3.78
CA ARG A 9 0.70 12.23 -4.48
C ARG A 9 1.91 11.97 -3.59
N ASP A 10 1.66 11.79 -2.29
CA ASP A 10 2.70 11.36 -1.34
C ASP A 10 2.79 9.83 -1.40
N TRP A 11 3.53 9.33 -2.39
CA TRP A 11 3.58 7.91 -2.71
C TRP A 11 4.25 7.08 -1.61
N ARG A 12 5.24 7.63 -0.90
CA ARG A 12 5.87 6.96 0.24
C ARG A 12 4.88 6.80 1.39
N GLN A 13 4.17 7.87 1.76
CA GLN A 13 3.16 7.80 2.81
C GLN A 13 2.00 6.88 2.41
N ALA A 14 1.59 6.90 1.14
CA ALA A 14 0.57 6.01 0.62
C ALA A 14 1.01 4.54 0.73
N ALA A 15 2.22 4.19 0.28
CA ALA A 15 2.73 2.83 0.35
C ALA A 15 2.85 2.34 1.80
N GLY A 16 3.40 3.18 2.69
CA GLY A 16 3.52 2.86 4.11
C GLY A 16 2.18 2.67 4.80
N ALA A 17 1.20 3.55 4.54
CA ALA A 17 -0.14 3.44 5.09
C ALA A 17 -0.88 2.21 4.54
N GLY A 18 -0.76 1.93 3.24
CA GLY A 18 -1.40 0.78 2.60
C GLY A 18 -0.87 -0.56 3.11
N ARG A 19 0.43 -0.66 3.35
CA ARG A 19 1.03 -1.83 4.03
C ARG A 19 0.44 -2.02 5.43
N TRP A 20 0.33 -0.96 6.21
CA TRP A 20 -0.28 -1.06 7.55
C TRP A 20 -1.74 -1.51 7.49
N LEU A 21 -2.52 -0.97 6.56
CA LEU A 21 -3.92 -1.39 6.37
C LEU A 21 -4.05 -2.88 6.01
N THR A 22 -3.06 -3.46 5.32
CA THR A 22 -3.06 -4.88 4.97
C THR A 22 -3.03 -5.81 6.20
N LEU A 23 -2.51 -5.33 7.33
CA LEU A 23 -2.45 -6.09 8.58
C LEU A 23 -3.73 -5.99 9.43
N LEU A 24 -4.62 -5.06 9.10
CA LEU A 24 -5.82 -4.81 9.89
C LEU A 24 -6.98 -5.67 9.39
N SER A 25 -7.57 -6.44 10.30
CA SER A 25 -8.86 -7.08 10.05
C SER A 25 -9.96 -6.02 9.95
N GLY A 26 -10.85 -6.14 8.96
CA GLY A 26 -12.03 -5.28 8.83
C GLY A 26 -11.83 -3.99 8.05
N VAL A 27 -10.75 -3.84 7.29
CA VAL A 27 -10.67 -2.80 6.26
C VAL A 27 -11.77 -3.07 5.22
N PRO A 28 -12.68 -2.12 4.94
CA PRO A 28 -13.74 -2.35 3.97
C PRO A 28 -13.21 -2.55 2.56
N ASP A 29 -13.78 -3.50 1.82
CA ASP A 29 -13.41 -3.78 0.42
C ASP A 29 -13.61 -2.55 -0.49
N THR A 30 -14.54 -1.66 -0.13
CA THR A 30 -14.80 -0.40 -0.83
C THR A 30 -13.61 0.57 -0.80
N VAL A 31 -12.61 0.35 0.06
CA VAL A 31 -11.35 1.09 0.03
C VAL A 31 -10.52 0.73 -1.22
N GLY A 32 -10.70 -0.47 -1.79
CA GLY A 32 -9.96 -0.93 -2.96
C GLY A 32 -8.46 -1.02 -2.71
N LEU A 33 -8.05 -1.48 -1.52
CA LEU A 33 -6.66 -1.40 -1.05
C LEU A 33 -5.66 -2.09 -1.99
N GLU A 34 -5.99 -3.26 -2.52
CA GLU A 34 -5.12 -4.00 -3.43
C GLU A 34 -4.85 -3.23 -4.72
N ALA A 35 -5.92 -2.85 -5.45
CA ALA A 35 -5.80 -2.02 -6.64
C ALA A 35 -5.14 -0.66 -6.35
N GLY A 36 -5.38 -0.11 -5.16
CA GLY A 36 -4.73 1.11 -4.68
C GLY A 36 -3.22 0.95 -4.49
N LEU A 37 -2.75 -0.19 -4.00
CA LEU A 37 -1.33 -0.48 -3.85
C LEU A 37 -0.65 -0.69 -5.20
N ASP A 38 -1.32 -1.34 -6.15
CA ASP A 38 -0.83 -1.47 -7.53
C ASP A 38 -0.70 -0.09 -8.20
N PHE A 39 -1.69 0.78 -7.99
CA PHE A 39 -1.62 2.17 -8.44
C PHE A 39 -0.47 2.94 -7.78
N VAL A 40 -0.26 2.79 -6.47
CA VAL A 40 0.84 3.45 -5.76
C VAL A 40 2.21 2.95 -6.24
N GLU A 41 2.37 1.66 -6.52
CA GLU A 41 3.59 1.09 -7.09
C GLU A 41 3.87 1.70 -8.48
N LEU A 42 2.85 1.73 -9.34
CA LEU A 42 2.95 2.34 -10.68
C LEU A 42 3.35 3.82 -10.59
N MET A 43 2.70 4.58 -9.71
CA MET A 43 2.91 6.03 -9.60
C MET A 43 4.17 6.42 -8.82
N GLY A 44 4.64 5.56 -7.91
CA GLY A 44 5.88 5.74 -7.16
C GLY A 44 7.14 5.52 -8.01
N GLY A 45 7.00 4.92 -9.19
CA GLY A 45 8.10 4.73 -10.15
C GLY A 45 9.23 3.91 -9.56
N GLN A 46 10.46 4.42 -9.67
CA GLN A 46 11.68 3.73 -9.20
C GLN A 46 12.03 4.04 -7.74
N ASP A 47 11.08 4.55 -6.94
CA ASP A 47 11.34 4.80 -5.52
C ASP A 47 11.44 3.47 -4.76
N PRO A 48 12.63 3.11 -4.23
CA PRO A 48 12.84 1.80 -3.61
C PRO A 48 12.04 1.63 -2.32
N LEU A 49 11.70 2.72 -1.62
CA LEU A 49 10.89 2.64 -0.41
C LEU A 49 9.44 2.31 -0.76
N VAL A 50 8.90 2.88 -1.84
CA VAL A 50 7.56 2.53 -2.33
C VAL A 50 7.51 1.04 -2.68
N ALA A 51 8.48 0.57 -3.47
CA ALA A 51 8.57 -0.85 -3.85
C ALA A 51 8.67 -1.77 -2.63
N LEU A 52 9.51 -1.43 -1.64
CA LEU A 52 9.63 -2.19 -0.39
C LEU A 52 8.29 -2.30 0.34
N HIS A 53 7.58 -1.17 0.49
CA HIS A 53 6.30 -1.12 1.19
C HIS A 53 5.22 -1.96 0.48
N VAL A 54 5.10 -1.83 -0.84
CA VAL A 54 4.12 -2.61 -1.63
C VAL A 54 4.43 -4.10 -1.58
N GLN A 55 5.69 -4.48 -1.75
CA GLN A 55 6.07 -5.89 -1.72
C GLN A 55 5.85 -6.52 -0.34
N ALA A 56 6.15 -5.78 0.74
CA ALA A 56 5.83 -6.23 2.09
C ALA A 56 4.32 -6.42 2.27
N ALA A 57 3.49 -5.50 1.77
CA ALA A 57 2.03 -5.64 1.81
C ALA A 57 1.55 -6.90 1.07
N ARG A 58 2.07 -7.17 -0.14
CA ARG A 58 1.73 -8.38 -0.90
C ARG A 58 2.08 -9.67 -0.15
N ARG A 59 3.27 -9.72 0.47
CA ARG A 59 3.70 -10.88 1.27
C ARG A 59 2.86 -11.08 2.53
N MET A 60 2.58 -10.01 3.27
CA MET A 60 1.72 -10.04 4.45
C MET A 60 0.32 -10.57 4.10
N ARG A 61 -0.26 -10.11 2.99
CA ARG A 61 -1.56 -10.60 2.50
C ARG A 61 -1.54 -12.08 2.13
N ALA A 62 -0.43 -12.56 1.58
CA ALA A 62 -0.22 -13.97 1.28
C ALA A 62 0.03 -14.84 2.52
N GLY A 63 0.01 -14.26 3.73
CA GLY A 63 0.30 -14.98 4.98
C GLY A 63 1.78 -15.29 5.18
N ALA A 64 2.67 -14.71 4.36
CA ALA A 64 4.10 -14.85 4.55
C ALA A 64 4.59 -13.89 5.65
N LEU A 65 5.35 -14.41 6.61
CA LEU A 65 6.05 -13.59 7.59
C LEU A 65 7.09 -12.73 6.86
N VAL A 66 7.05 -11.41 7.08
CA VAL A 66 7.98 -10.42 6.54
C VAL A 66 8.82 -9.84 7.66
#